data_AF-A0A3A9VT63-F1
#
_entry.id   AF-A0A3A9VT63-F1
#
_cell.length_a   1.000
_cell.length_b   1.000
_cell.length_c   1.000
_cell.angle_alpha   90.00
_cell.angle_beta   90.00
_cell.angle_gamma   90.00
#
_symmetry.space_group_name_H-M   'P 1'
#
loop_
_entity.id
_entity.type
_entity.pdbx_description
1 polymer ?
#
loop_
_entity_poly.entity_id
_entity_poly.type
_entity_poly.pdbx_seq_one_letter_code
_entity_poly.pdbx_strand_id
1 'polypeptide(L)'
;MTLQKNLLGLVFFFFLNSTFSQQKPLAIANETPYEYAFVETANVYQNIATDAANVSTIPKERKEPKVYDFLSGRSISTHDGTANFIVESLRINSKNSDYAPSFYKGELVFASSRNRKSMSVILQEHTNEPFLDLYTTSKNIANKGISRLKGAVNTKFHESSAAFSPDGKTVYFTRNNYSKRKFKRNTKGCVLLKIYKADYDNGKWRNVKELPFNSDEYSTAHPALSPDGKFLYFASDMPGSYGQSDIYVVAIHDDGSYGTPENLGSLINSPGRETFPFVSDKGTLFFTSDGHLGFGGLDIFMVLPEGQRDWAVYNMGAPINSPKDDFTFIISEENNMGYFASNRDGGKGGDDIYGFKQLVPLREYRNSMPEIKRKIKRHLEIKPAAEAITTF
;
A
#
# COMPACT_ATOMS: atom_id res chain seq x y z
N MET A 1 52.95 -7.60 55.89
CA MET A 1 53.00 -6.13 55.76
C MET A 1 53.75 -5.80 54.48
N THR A 2 53.07 -5.80 53.34
CA THR A 2 52.43 -4.66 52.63
C THR A 2 53.33 -4.12 51.52
N LEU A 3 53.19 -4.67 50.31
CA LEU A 3 53.60 -4.01 49.07
C LEU A 3 52.34 -3.93 48.18
N GLN A 4 51.71 -2.77 48.17
CA GLN A 4 50.55 -2.45 47.35
C GLN A 4 50.64 -0.97 47.00
N LYS A 5 50.19 -0.62 45.78
CA LYS A 5 49.90 0.72 45.23
C LYS A 5 51.06 1.42 44.50
N ASN A 6 51.04 1.34 43.17
CA ASN A 6 50.70 2.47 42.28
C ASN A 6 51.07 2.11 40.83
N LEU A 7 50.11 1.53 40.11
CA LEU A 7 50.14 1.43 38.64
C LEU A 7 48.75 1.81 38.10
N LEU A 8 48.29 3.00 38.47
CA LEU A 8 47.15 3.69 37.87
C LEU A 8 47.58 5.15 37.68
N GLY A 9 47.81 5.55 36.44
CA GLY A 9 48.09 6.94 36.10
C GLY A 9 49.32 7.14 35.22
N LEU A 10 49.40 6.49 34.05
CA LEU A 10 50.13 7.03 32.89
C LEU A 10 49.82 6.24 31.59
N VAL A 11 48.54 6.01 31.27
CA VAL A 11 48.10 5.56 29.92
C VAL A 11 46.80 6.28 29.51
N PHE A 12 46.69 7.55 29.89
CA PHE A 12 45.69 8.49 29.38
C PHE A 12 46.48 9.61 28.70
N PHE A 13 46.10 9.95 27.46
CA PHE A 13 46.86 10.76 26.48
C PHE A 13 47.87 9.97 25.65
N PHE A 14 47.37 9.23 24.65
CA PHE A 14 47.88 9.19 23.26
C PHE A 14 47.15 8.08 22.50
N PHE A 15 45.85 8.27 22.23
CA PHE A 15 45.09 7.61 21.13
C PHE A 15 43.70 8.27 21.02
N LEU A 16 43.65 9.60 20.95
CA LEU A 16 42.53 10.33 20.34
C LEU A 16 43.07 10.96 19.06
N ASN A 17 43.00 10.20 17.97
CA ASN A 17 42.99 10.63 16.57
C ASN A 17 43.39 9.44 15.69
N SER A 18 42.50 8.48 15.57
CA SER A 18 42.46 7.61 14.39
C SER A 18 41.00 7.29 14.10
N THR A 19 40.49 8.00 13.09
CA THR A 19 39.35 7.58 12.26
C THR A 19 38.12 7.06 13.01
N PHE A 20 37.38 7.98 13.65
CA PHE A 20 35.93 7.85 13.63
C PHE A 20 35.50 8.12 12.18
N SER A 21 35.55 7.08 11.33
CA SER A 21 34.78 7.10 10.10
C SER A 21 33.34 7.27 10.55
N GLN A 22 32.75 8.45 10.27
CA GLN A 22 31.31 8.62 10.30
C GLN A 22 30.75 7.53 9.38
N GLN A 23 30.37 6.38 9.94
CA GLN A 23 29.54 5.44 9.22
C GLN A 23 28.26 6.19 8.92
N LYS A 24 28.13 6.62 7.66
CA LYS A 24 26.91 7.19 7.13
C LYS A 24 25.74 6.30 7.61
N PRO A 25 24.67 6.87 8.20
CA PRO A 25 23.55 6.06 8.67
C PRO A 25 23.09 5.11 7.57
N LEU A 26 22.77 3.87 7.95
CA LEU A 26 22.33 2.84 7.01
C LEU A 26 20.98 3.27 6.43
N ALA A 27 20.98 3.79 5.20
CA ALA A 27 19.76 4.07 4.47
C ALA A 27 19.08 2.74 4.13
N ILE A 28 17.95 2.47 4.77
CA ILE A 28 17.09 1.32 4.49
C ILE A 28 15.87 1.86 3.76
N ALA A 29 15.53 1.29 2.61
CA ALA A 29 14.24 1.56 1.98
C ALA A 29 13.17 1.09 2.96
N ASN A 30 12.41 2.06 3.47
CA ASN A 30 11.24 1.75 4.27
C ASN A 30 10.12 1.43 3.28
N GLU A 31 9.22 0.53 3.67
CA GLU A 31 7.96 0.35 2.93
C GLU A 31 7.07 1.60 3.05
N THR A 32 7.39 2.47 4.01
CA THR A 32 6.69 3.71 4.32
C THR A 32 7.61 4.94 4.21
N PRO A 33 8.12 5.33 3.04
CA PRO A 33 8.54 6.71 2.82
C PRO A 33 7.29 7.49 2.40
N TYR A 34 6.29 7.56 3.28
CA TYR A 34 5.20 8.54 3.17
C TYR A 34 5.70 9.82 3.85
N GLU A 35 6.74 10.44 3.30
CA GLU A 35 7.11 11.80 3.70
C GLU A 35 6.02 12.73 3.16
N TYR A 36 5.05 13.02 4.03
CA TYR A 36 4.08 14.12 3.96
C TYR A 36 3.93 14.77 2.57
N ALA A 37 3.11 14.17 1.70
CA ALA A 37 2.42 14.89 0.63
C ALA A 37 1.36 15.84 1.21
N PHE A 38 1.71 16.56 2.28
CA PHE A 38 0.83 17.38 3.11
C PHE A 38 1.24 18.85 3.15
N VAL A 39 2.34 19.26 2.49
CA VAL A 39 2.78 20.67 2.52
C VAL A 39 2.42 21.44 1.25
N GLU A 40 2.34 20.81 0.07
CA GLU A 40 1.93 21.51 -1.15
C GLU A 40 0.42 21.45 -1.39
N THR A 41 -0.23 20.31 -1.17
CA THR A 41 -1.68 20.15 -1.30
C THR A 41 -2.44 20.94 -0.23
N ALA A 42 -2.02 20.91 1.04
CA ALA A 42 -2.71 21.65 2.10
C ALA A 42 -2.65 23.18 1.93
N ASN A 43 -1.52 23.74 1.46
CA ASN A 43 -1.40 25.17 1.13
C ASN A 43 -2.24 25.54 -0.10
N VAL A 44 -2.42 24.62 -1.05
CA VAL A 44 -3.37 24.77 -2.15
C VAL A 44 -4.81 24.76 -1.60
N TYR A 45 -5.17 23.87 -0.67
CA TYR A 45 -6.51 23.81 -0.09
C TYR A 45 -6.86 24.98 0.87
N GLN A 46 -5.92 25.50 1.67
CA GLN A 46 -6.16 26.66 2.53
C GLN A 46 -6.28 27.97 1.72
N ASN A 47 -5.52 28.12 0.64
CA ASN A 47 -5.69 29.25 -0.27
C ASN A 47 -6.98 29.13 -1.10
N ILE A 48 -7.35 27.93 -1.57
CA ILE A 48 -8.59 27.69 -2.31
C ILE A 48 -9.85 27.93 -1.45
N ALA A 49 -9.84 27.57 -0.17
CA ALA A 49 -10.97 27.85 0.73
C ALA A 49 -11.18 29.36 0.97
N THR A 50 -10.12 30.15 0.87
CA THR A 50 -10.16 31.61 1.03
C THR A 50 -10.49 32.32 -0.30
N ASP A 51 -10.06 31.76 -1.43
CA ASP A 51 -10.32 32.28 -2.78
C ASP A 51 -11.68 31.85 -3.38
N ALA A 52 -12.31 30.79 -2.85
CA ALA A 52 -13.67 30.38 -3.23
C ALA A 52 -14.74 31.46 -2.95
N ALA A 53 -14.44 32.44 -2.09
CA ALA A 53 -15.30 33.61 -1.86
C ALA A 53 -15.22 34.67 -2.98
N ASN A 54 -14.23 34.62 -3.89
CA ASN A 54 -13.95 35.68 -4.87
C ASN A 54 -13.76 35.18 -6.32
N VAL A 55 -14.42 34.07 -6.70
CA VAL A 55 -14.29 33.40 -8.01
C VAL A 55 -14.56 34.31 -9.24
N SER A 56 -15.12 35.51 -9.06
CA SER A 56 -15.40 36.44 -10.16
C SER A 56 -14.21 37.30 -10.63
N THR A 57 -13.03 37.26 -10.01
CA THR A 57 -11.93 38.22 -10.31
C THR A 57 -10.64 37.64 -10.88
N ILE A 58 -10.53 36.32 -11.11
CA ILE A 58 -9.27 35.72 -11.58
C ILE A 58 -9.11 35.90 -13.12
N PRO A 59 -8.00 36.51 -13.62
CA PRO A 59 -7.76 36.73 -15.04
C PRO A 59 -7.63 35.42 -15.84
N LYS A 60 -8.12 35.43 -17.08
CA LYS A 60 -8.33 34.26 -17.96
C LYS A 60 -7.07 33.48 -18.38
N GLU A 61 -5.88 33.90 -18.00
CA GLU A 61 -4.59 33.43 -18.57
C GLU A 61 -3.83 32.45 -17.67
N ARG A 62 -4.32 32.10 -16.47
CA ARG A 62 -3.79 31.02 -15.60
C ARG A 62 -4.72 29.81 -15.49
N LYS A 63 -5.36 29.42 -16.59
CA LYS A 63 -6.27 28.27 -16.62
C LYS A 63 -5.51 26.97 -16.90
N GLU A 64 -5.02 26.33 -15.85
CA GLU A 64 -4.75 24.88 -15.86
C GLU A 64 -6.10 24.14 -15.97
N PRO A 65 -6.32 23.27 -16.97
CA PRO A 65 -7.61 22.60 -17.18
C PRO A 65 -8.09 21.79 -15.97
N LYS A 66 -7.16 21.30 -15.14
CA LYS A 66 -7.47 20.49 -13.95
C LYS A 66 -8.06 21.28 -12.78
N VAL A 67 -7.87 22.60 -12.73
CA VAL A 67 -8.35 23.44 -11.62
C VAL A 67 -9.79 23.91 -11.84
N TYR A 68 -10.24 24.02 -13.10
CA TYR A 68 -11.58 24.51 -13.42
C TYR A 68 -12.69 23.46 -13.20
N ASP A 69 -12.37 22.17 -13.34
CA ASP A 69 -13.32 21.09 -13.04
C ASP A 69 -13.59 20.95 -11.52
N PHE A 70 -12.63 21.32 -10.68
CA PHE A 70 -12.79 21.31 -9.22
C PHE A 70 -13.51 22.57 -8.69
N LEU A 71 -13.21 23.76 -9.24
CA LEU A 71 -13.74 25.04 -8.74
C LEU A 71 -15.11 25.46 -9.27
N SER A 72 -15.63 24.81 -10.33
CA SER A 72 -16.90 25.22 -10.94
C SER A 72 -18.16 24.75 -10.19
N GLY A 73 -18.02 24.09 -9.03
CA GLY A 73 -19.16 23.64 -8.22
C GLY A 73 -20.12 22.69 -8.94
N ARG A 74 -19.76 22.23 -10.15
CA ARG A 74 -20.47 21.18 -10.89
C ARG A 74 -20.06 19.84 -10.29
N SER A 75 -20.68 19.54 -9.15
CA SER A 75 -20.93 18.19 -8.62
C SER A 75 -19.95 17.12 -9.12
N ILE A 76 -18.78 17.01 -8.48
CA ILE A 76 -18.22 15.67 -8.30
C ILE A 76 -19.26 14.97 -7.45
N SER A 77 -20.04 14.11 -8.10
CA SER A 77 -21.13 13.38 -7.50
C SER A 77 -20.62 12.65 -6.26
N THR A 78 -20.83 13.24 -5.09
CA THR A 78 -21.04 12.48 -3.87
C THR A 78 -22.25 11.62 -4.19
N HIS A 79 -21.98 10.37 -4.53
CA HIS A 79 -23.03 9.38 -4.76
C HIS A 79 -23.67 9.08 -3.43
N ASP A 80 -24.60 9.94 -3.01
CA ASP A 80 -25.44 9.60 -1.88
C ASP A 80 -26.54 8.65 -2.38
N GLY A 81 -26.24 7.39 -2.15
CA GLY A 81 -27.08 6.23 -2.32
C GLY A 81 -26.57 5.11 -1.40
N THR A 82 -26.30 5.47 -0.14
CA THR A 82 -26.04 4.57 1.00
C THR A 82 -24.94 3.52 0.74
N ALA A 83 -23.69 3.92 0.97
CA ALA A 83 -22.46 3.11 1.03
C ALA A 83 -22.58 1.65 0.58
N ASN A 84 -22.08 1.32 -0.62
CA ASN A 84 -21.94 -0.06 -1.12
C ASN A 84 -21.07 -0.96 -0.21
N PHE A 85 -20.45 -0.37 0.80
CA PHE A 85 -19.58 -1.05 1.76
C PHE A 85 -19.96 -0.65 3.18
N ILE A 86 -20.03 -1.64 4.06
CA ILE A 86 -19.95 -1.44 5.50
C ILE A 86 -18.48 -1.61 5.88
N VAL A 87 -17.89 -0.64 6.57
CA VAL A 87 -16.48 -0.63 6.95
C VAL A 87 -16.34 -0.58 8.47
N GLU A 88 -15.47 -1.41 9.03
CA GLU A 88 -15.24 -1.52 10.47
C GLU A 88 -13.75 -1.64 10.77
N SER A 89 -13.25 -0.90 11.76
CA SER A 89 -11.87 -1.06 12.25
C SER A 89 -11.71 -2.40 12.97
N LEU A 90 -10.61 -3.10 12.70
CA LEU A 90 -10.39 -4.41 13.32
C LEU A 90 -9.79 -4.31 14.73
N ARG A 91 -10.27 -5.16 15.63
CA ARG A 91 -9.74 -5.29 17.00
C ARG A 91 -8.27 -5.73 17.07
N ILE A 92 -7.74 -6.31 15.99
CA ILE A 92 -6.36 -6.81 15.91
C ILE A 92 -5.34 -5.68 15.78
N ASN A 93 -5.76 -4.48 15.40
CA ASN A 93 -4.87 -3.34 15.26
C ASN A 93 -4.13 -3.07 16.58
N SER A 94 -2.88 -2.68 16.45
CA SER A 94 -1.96 -2.36 17.52
C SER A 94 -2.01 -0.85 17.78
N LYS A 95 -1.00 -0.31 18.44
CA LYS A 95 -0.83 1.14 18.63
C LYS A 95 0.18 1.75 17.64
N ASN A 96 0.70 0.91 16.75
CA ASN A 96 1.64 1.22 15.69
C ASN A 96 0.99 0.77 14.35
N SER A 97 1.68 0.87 13.21
CA SER A 97 1.14 0.44 11.92
C SER A 97 0.87 -1.08 11.79
N ASP A 98 -0.29 -1.38 11.20
CA ASP A 98 -0.80 -2.69 10.82
C ASP A 98 -1.45 -2.62 9.44
N TYR A 99 -0.93 -3.38 8.47
CA TYR A 99 -1.40 -3.31 7.08
C TYR A 99 -1.04 -4.56 6.27
N ALA A 100 -1.27 -4.51 4.95
CA ALA A 100 -1.00 -5.61 4.02
C ALA A 100 -1.65 -6.93 4.44
N PRO A 101 -2.98 -6.93 4.66
CA PRO A 101 -3.71 -8.16 4.95
C PRO A 101 -3.61 -9.15 3.79
N SER A 102 -3.72 -10.44 4.10
CA SER A 102 -3.68 -11.53 3.12
C SER A 102 -4.47 -12.74 3.64
N PHE A 103 -5.25 -13.38 2.78
CA PHE A 103 -5.97 -14.59 3.13
C PHE A 103 -5.03 -15.81 3.10
N TYR A 104 -5.06 -16.64 4.14
CA TYR A 104 -4.34 -17.92 4.14
C TYR A 104 -5.08 -18.99 4.95
N LYS A 105 -5.61 -20.03 4.29
CA LYS A 105 -6.27 -21.18 4.94
C LYS A 105 -7.32 -20.78 5.99
N GLY A 106 -8.09 -19.72 5.71
CA GLY A 106 -9.12 -19.19 6.61
C GLY A 106 -8.60 -18.28 7.73
N GLU A 107 -7.29 -18.06 7.82
CA GLU A 107 -6.64 -17.06 8.67
C GLU A 107 -6.38 -15.75 7.91
N LEU A 108 -6.10 -14.70 8.68
CA LEU A 108 -5.60 -13.43 8.17
C LEU A 108 -4.12 -13.30 8.51
N VAL A 109 -3.28 -13.19 7.49
CA VAL A 109 -1.87 -12.82 7.63
C VAL A 109 -1.76 -11.32 7.34
N PHE A 110 -0.90 -10.60 8.07
CA PHE A 110 -0.72 -9.16 7.90
C PHE A 110 0.65 -8.71 8.41
N ALA A 111 1.10 -7.55 7.96
CA ALA A 111 2.34 -6.91 8.43
C ALA A 111 2.06 -6.02 9.64
N SER A 112 2.98 -5.99 10.60
CA SER A 112 2.80 -5.17 11.79
C SER A 112 4.10 -4.75 12.45
N SER A 113 4.15 -3.52 12.92
CA SER A 113 5.23 -2.95 13.72
C SER A 113 4.99 -3.13 15.23
N ARG A 114 4.07 -4.03 15.64
CA ARG A 114 3.72 -4.32 17.04
C ARG A 114 4.83 -4.94 17.91
N ASN A 115 6.03 -5.16 17.37
CA ASN A 115 7.02 -6.03 18.00
C ASN A 115 7.41 -5.54 19.41
N ARG A 116 7.38 -6.46 20.38
CA ARG A 116 7.25 -6.16 21.82
C ARG A 116 8.32 -6.78 22.71
N LYS A 117 9.30 -7.53 22.17
CA LYS A 117 10.27 -8.30 22.99
C LYS A 117 11.65 -8.48 22.33
N SER A 118 12.45 -7.40 22.29
CA SER A 118 13.90 -7.49 22.09
C SER A 118 14.59 -6.50 23.02
N MET A 119 15.74 -6.88 23.60
CA MET A 119 16.64 -5.98 24.36
C MET A 119 17.17 -4.82 23.49
N SER A 120 17.05 -4.95 22.17
CA SER A 120 17.34 -3.89 21.19
C SER A 120 16.28 -3.95 20.10
N VAL A 121 15.33 -3.01 20.15
CA VAL A 121 14.37 -2.78 19.07
C VAL A 121 15.02 -1.78 18.12
N ILE A 122 15.11 -2.13 16.84
CA ILE A 122 15.57 -1.20 15.82
C ILE A 122 14.32 -0.46 15.32
N LEU A 123 14.37 0.87 15.37
CA LEU A 123 13.30 1.73 14.92
C LEU A 123 13.56 2.22 13.50
N GLN A 124 12.50 2.38 12.75
CA GLN A 124 12.48 3.05 11.46
C GLN A 124 12.71 4.55 11.68
N GLU A 125 13.51 5.18 10.82
CA GLU A 125 13.90 6.58 10.97
C GLU A 125 12.72 7.55 10.83
N HIS A 126 11.80 7.29 9.89
CA HIS A 126 10.71 8.23 9.58
C HIS A 126 9.50 8.10 10.49
N THR A 127 9.16 6.88 10.89
CA THR A 127 7.95 6.61 11.70
C THR A 127 8.26 6.47 13.18
N ASN A 128 9.54 6.27 13.54
CA ASN A 128 9.97 5.93 14.89
C ASN A 128 9.30 4.64 15.43
N GLU A 129 8.86 3.75 14.53
CA GLU A 129 8.23 2.48 14.85
C GLU A 129 9.21 1.30 14.68
N PRO A 130 8.99 0.15 15.35
CA PRO A 130 9.72 -1.07 15.05
C PRO A 130 9.59 -1.48 13.58
N PHE A 131 10.59 -2.18 13.04
CA PHE A 131 10.46 -2.84 11.74
C PHE A 131 9.28 -3.82 11.73
N LEU A 132 8.63 -3.91 10.56
CA LEU A 132 7.49 -4.79 10.34
C LEU A 132 7.91 -6.25 10.35
N ASP A 133 7.08 -7.08 10.98
CA ASP A 133 7.09 -8.53 10.80
C ASP A 133 5.72 -8.98 10.29
N LEU A 134 5.66 -10.15 9.66
CA LEU A 134 4.41 -10.85 9.33
C LEU A 134 3.84 -11.57 10.56
N TYR A 135 2.54 -11.35 10.82
CA TYR A 135 1.74 -11.99 11.85
C TYR A 135 0.52 -12.69 11.25
N THR A 136 -0.02 -13.68 11.96
CA THR A 136 -1.28 -14.36 11.62
C THR A 136 -2.26 -14.26 12.79
N THR A 137 -3.55 -14.22 12.47
CA THR A 137 -4.66 -14.35 13.42
C THR A 137 -5.78 -15.22 12.85
N SER A 138 -6.46 -15.96 13.73
CA SER A 138 -7.59 -16.80 13.34
C SER A 138 -8.81 -15.97 12.90
N LYS A 139 -9.70 -16.61 12.12
CA LYS A 139 -10.96 -16.05 11.60
C LYS A 139 -11.86 -15.43 12.68
N ASN A 140 -11.78 -15.93 13.92
CA ASN A 140 -12.57 -15.41 15.05
C ASN A 140 -11.82 -14.24 15.70
N ILE A 141 -11.77 -13.10 14.99
CA ILE A 141 -11.10 -11.84 15.36
C ILE A 141 -11.53 -11.32 16.76
N ALA A 142 -12.62 -11.88 17.32
CA ALA A 142 -13.11 -11.62 18.67
C ALA A 142 -12.20 -12.09 19.82
N ASN A 143 -11.28 -13.05 19.61
CA ASN A 143 -10.44 -13.60 20.68
C ASN A 143 -8.94 -13.65 20.34
N LYS A 144 -8.15 -13.05 21.23
CA LYS A 144 -6.67 -13.07 21.36
C LYS A 144 -5.99 -14.28 20.70
N GLY A 145 -5.49 -14.10 19.47
CA GLY A 145 -4.79 -15.16 18.73
C GLY A 145 -3.72 -14.69 17.77
N ILE A 146 -3.23 -13.44 17.90
CA ILE A 146 -2.15 -12.95 17.04
C ILE A 146 -0.86 -13.69 17.40
N SER A 147 -0.23 -14.30 16.39
CA SER A 147 1.10 -14.86 16.51
C SER A 147 1.99 -14.44 15.34
N ARG A 148 3.27 -14.22 15.60
CA ARG A 148 4.26 -13.96 14.54
C ARG A 148 4.36 -15.18 13.65
N LEU A 149 4.40 -15.01 12.32
CA LEU A 149 4.57 -16.13 11.40
C LEU A 149 5.82 -16.93 11.77
N LYS A 150 5.65 -18.24 11.89
CA LYS A 150 6.71 -19.16 12.32
C LYS A 150 7.64 -19.48 11.15
N GLY A 151 8.93 -19.57 11.44
CA GLY A 151 9.95 -19.96 10.46
C GLY A 151 10.91 -18.83 10.13
N ALA A 152 11.42 -18.85 8.90
CA ALA A 152 12.47 -17.96 8.40
C ALA A 152 11.95 -16.74 7.61
N VAL A 153 10.62 -16.55 7.56
CA VAL A 153 10.00 -15.41 6.85
C VAL A 153 10.30 -14.08 7.51
N ASN A 154 10.40 -14.01 8.83
CA ASN A 154 10.63 -12.75 9.49
C ASN A 154 12.08 -12.60 9.96
N THR A 155 12.70 -11.44 9.72
CA THR A 155 14.08 -11.14 10.07
C THR A 155 14.17 -10.07 11.17
N LYS A 156 15.18 -9.20 11.12
CA LYS A 156 15.33 -8.05 12.01
C LYS A 156 14.87 -6.74 11.34
N PHE A 157 14.49 -6.81 10.07
CA PHE A 157 14.12 -5.70 9.20
C PHE A 157 12.77 -5.99 8.54
N HIS A 158 12.28 -5.07 7.71
CA HIS A 158 10.95 -5.15 7.12
C HIS A 158 10.64 -6.47 6.42
N GLU A 159 9.50 -7.03 6.79
CA GLU A 159 8.70 -7.93 5.97
C GLU A 159 7.24 -7.53 5.93
N SER A 160 6.65 -7.56 4.74
CA SER A 160 5.22 -7.33 4.52
C SER A 160 4.68 -8.05 3.30
N SER A 161 3.40 -7.77 3.00
CA SER A 161 2.77 -8.07 1.72
C SER A 161 2.95 -9.52 1.30
N ALA A 162 2.22 -10.40 1.98
CA ALA A 162 2.29 -11.83 1.72
C ALA A 162 1.27 -12.25 0.65
N ALA A 163 1.69 -13.08 -0.31
CA ALA A 163 0.80 -13.75 -1.25
C ALA A 163 1.03 -15.26 -1.17
N PHE A 164 -0.05 -16.02 -0.97
CA PHE A 164 0.02 -17.46 -0.78
C PHE A 164 -0.40 -18.19 -2.06
N SER A 165 0.34 -19.22 -2.45
CA SER A 165 -0.03 -20.07 -3.58
C SER A 165 -1.39 -20.74 -3.34
N PRO A 166 -2.16 -21.06 -4.39
CA PRO A 166 -3.47 -21.68 -4.25
C PRO A 166 -3.45 -23.01 -3.48
N ASP A 167 -2.37 -23.78 -3.61
CA ASP A 167 -2.15 -25.02 -2.85
C ASP A 167 -1.73 -24.78 -1.38
N GLY A 168 -1.49 -23.52 -1.02
CA GLY A 168 -1.07 -23.07 0.30
C GLY A 168 0.28 -23.62 0.75
N LYS A 169 1.18 -23.97 -0.18
CA LYS A 169 2.52 -24.50 0.10
C LYS A 169 3.64 -23.48 -0.09
N THR A 170 3.41 -22.39 -0.81
CA THR A 170 4.38 -21.35 -1.05
C THR A 170 3.82 -20.00 -0.61
N VAL A 171 4.67 -19.18 0.02
CA VAL A 171 4.39 -17.76 0.28
C VAL A 171 5.41 -16.92 -0.46
N TYR A 172 4.93 -15.88 -1.13
CA TYR A 172 5.70 -14.77 -1.67
C TYR A 172 5.55 -13.59 -0.73
N PHE A 173 6.61 -12.84 -0.47
CA PHE A 173 6.53 -11.70 0.43
C PHE A 173 7.61 -10.67 0.14
N THR A 174 7.35 -9.43 0.51
CA THR A 174 8.33 -8.34 0.44
C THR A 174 9.24 -8.39 1.65
N ARG A 175 10.54 -8.19 1.42
CA ARG A 175 11.53 -8.03 2.47
C ARG A 175 12.60 -7.05 2.04
N ASN A 176 13.17 -6.32 3.00
CA ASN A 176 14.46 -5.65 2.79
C ASN A 176 15.53 -6.60 2.24
N ASN A 177 16.46 -6.10 1.43
CA ASN A 177 17.57 -6.85 0.85
C ASN A 177 18.60 -7.26 1.92
N TYR A 178 18.15 -8.15 2.80
CA TYR A 178 18.81 -8.69 3.96
C TYR A 178 18.55 -10.19 4.01
N SER A 179 19.60 -10.95 3.73
CA SER A 179 19.55 -12.40 3.77
C SER A 179 20.87 -12.95 4.29
N LYS A 180 20.81 -14.10 4.96
CA LYS A 180 21.98 -14.76 5.57
C LYS A 180 22.84 -13.81 6.42
N ARG A 181 22.17 -12.89 7.14
CA ARG A 181 22.75 -11.86 8.01
C ARG A 181 23.61 -10.80 7.29
N LYS A 182 23.45 -10.62 5.98
CA LYS A 182 24.16 -9.62 5.18
C LYS A 182 23.17 -8.70 4.49
N PHE A 183 23.50 -7.41 4.45
CA PHE A 183 22.83 -6.44 3.58
C PHE A 183 23.46 -6.47 2.19
N LYS A 184 22.64 -6.19 1.21
CA LYS A 184 23.11 -5.66 -0.07
C LYS A 184 22.46 -4.29 -0.29
N ARG A 185 23.21 -3.41 -0.93
CA ARG A 185 22.84 -2.01 -1.15
C ARG A 185 22.97 -1.69 -2.63
N ASN A 186 22.15 -0.79 -3.12
CA ASN A 186 22.34 -0.21 -4.43
C ASN A 186 23.59 0.69 -4.48
N THR A 187 23.91 1.18 -5.67
CA THR A 187 24.97 2.16 -5.91
C THR A 187 24.86 3.45 -5.08
N LYS A 188 23.66 3.81 -4.62
CA LYS A 188 23.40 4.98 -3.74
C LYS A 188 23.58 4.67 -2.25
N GLY A 189 23.84 3.41 -1.89
CA GLY A 189 24.03 2.97 -0.51
C GLY A 189 22.73 2.64 0.24
N CYS A 190 21.59 2.52 -0.45
CA CYS A 190 20.29 2.17 0.11
C CYS A 190 20.06 0.65 0.06
N VAL A 191 19.52 0.08 1.15
CA VAL A 191 19.01 -1.30 1.17
C VAL A 191 17.61 -1.31 0.58
N LEU A 192 17.44 -1.82 -0.64
CA LEU A 192 16.15 -1.83 -1.33
C LEU A 192 15.25 -3.02 -0.93
N LEU A 193 14.01 -3.01 -1.40
CA LEU A 193 13.04 -4.08 -1.19
C LEU A 193 13.14 -5.15 -2.28
N LYS A 194 12.91 -6.40 -1.89
CA LYS A 194 12.92 -7.56 -2.79
C LYS A 194 11.78 -8.50 -2.49
N ILE A 195 11.35 -9.24 -3.51
CA ILE A 195 10.39 -10.32 -3.34
C ILE A 195 11.13 -11.63 -3.05
N TYR A 196 10.75 -12.28 -1.96
CA TYR A 196 11.23 -13.61 -1.62
C TYR A 196 10.08 -14.61 -1.67
N LYS A 197 10.41 -15.90 -1.86
CA LYS A 197 9.48 -17.00 -1.64
C LYS A 197 9.97 -17.96 -0.56
N ALA A 198 9.04 -18.60 0.14
CA ALA A 198 9.32 -19.61 1.15
C ALA A 198 8.34 -20.78 1.05
N ASP A 199 8.79 -21.97 1.45
CA ASP A 199 8.01 -23.19 1.43
C ASP A 199 7.40 -23.47 2.80
N TYR A 200 6.17 -23.95 2.84
CA TYR A 200 5.52 -24.42 4.06
C TYR A 200 5.99 -25.84 4.38
N ASP A 201 6.69 -26.00 5.50
CA ASP A 201 7.19 -27.28 5.97
C ASP A 201 6.98 -27.43 7.49
N ASN A 202 6.18 -28.42 7.87
CA ASN A 202 5.93 -28.81 9.26
C ASN A 202 5.55 -27.62 10.18
N GLY A 203 4.56 -26.82 9.76
CA GLY A 203 4.07 -25.70 10.56
C GLY A 203 4.93 -24.45 10.54
N LYS A 204 5.95 -24.38 9.66
CA LYS A 204 6.89 -23.26 9.56
C LYS A 204 7.18 -22.93 8.10
N TRP A 205 7.41 -21.65 7.82
CA TRP A 205 7.91 -21.21 6.52
C TRP A 205 9.44 -21.33 6.46
N ARG A 206 9.97 -22.05 5.49
CA ARG A 206 11.40 -22.38 5.36
C ARG A 206 11.89 -22.14 3.93
N ASN A 207 13.16 -22.45 3.66
CA ASN A 207 13.75 -22.41 2.32
C ASN A 207 13.57 -21.06 1.59
N VAL A 208 13.77 -19.96 2.32
CA VAL A 208 13.59 -18.62 1.74
C VAL A 208 14.55 -18.41 0.57
N LYS A 209 14.00 -18.11 -0.60
CA LYS A 209 14.71 -17.86 -1.86
C LYS A 209 14.32 -16.51 -2.44
N GLU A 210 15.31 -15.77 -2.93
CA GLU A 210 15.12 -14.56 -3.71
C GLU A 210 14.56 -14.92 -5.10
N LEU A 211 13.69 -14.07 -5.67
CA LEU A 211 13.21 -14.27 -7.04
C LEU A 211 14.24 -13.79 -8.08
N PRO A 212 14.30 -14.42 -9.28
CA PRO A 212 15.39 -14.20 -10.22
C PRO A 212 15.37 -12.82 -10.91
N PHE A 213 14.23 -12.14 -10.89
CA PHE A 213 14.05 -10.81 -11.48
C PHE A 213 14.25 -9.67 -10.47
N ASN A 214 14.66 -9.99 -9.23
CA ASN A 214 15.05 -8.96 -8.27
C ASN A 214 16.40 -8.34 -8.66
N SER A 215 16.65 -7.13 -8.19
CA SER A 215 17.94 -6.46 -8.35
C SER A 215 18.39 -5.79 -7.06
N ASP A 216 19.70 -5.56 -6.95
CA ASP A 216 20.23 -4.71 -5.90
C ASP A 216 20.03 -3.21 -6.22
N GLU A 217 19.70 -2.86 -7.48
CA GLU A 217 19.60 -1.47 -7.97
C GLU A 217 18.17 -0.90 -8.08
N TYR A 218 17.16 -1.74 -8.01
CA TYR A 218 15.74 -1.34 -8.00
C TYR A 218 14.97 -2.22 -7.01
N SER A 219 13.83 -1.71 -6.54
CA SER A 219 12.93 -2.41 -5.64
C SER A 219 11.97 -3.30 -6.41
N THR A 220 11.66 -4.45 -5.83
CA THR A 220 10.54 -5.31 -6.24
C THR A 220 9.74 -5.60 -4.97
N ALA A 221 8.45 -5.28 -4.99
CA ALA A 221 7.64 -5.29 -3.78
C ALA A 221 6.18 -5.67 -4.06
N HIS A 222 5.46 -5.93 -2.98
CA HIS A 222 4.01 -6.13 -2.95
C HIS A 222 3.51 -7.21 -3.91
N PRO A 223 3.97 -8.47 -3.75
CA PRO A 223 3.56 -9.57 -4.61
C PRO A 223 2.06 -9.87 -4.46
N ALA A 224 1.39 -10.18 -5.57
CA ALA A 224 0.05 -10.73 -5.61
C ALA A 224 -0.05 -11.84 -6.66
N LEU A 225 -0.73 -12.93 -6.34
CA LEU A 225 -0.91 -14.06 -7.25
C LEU A 225 -2.26 -13.99 -7.95
N SER A 226 -2.28 -14.42 -9.22
CA SER A 226 -3.53 -14.81 -9.88
C SER A 226 -4.20 -15.98 -9.14
N PRO A 227 -5.53 -16.15 -9.24
CA PRO A 227 -6.25 -17.23 -8.55
C PRO A 227 -5.76 -18.64 -8.91
N ASP A 228 -5.27 -18.82 -10.13
CA ASP A 228 -4.70 -20.08 -10.63
C ASP A 228 -3.22 -20.27 -10.28
N GLY A 229 -2.57 -19.27 -9.67
CA GLY A 229 -1.17 -19.29 -9.29
C GLY A 229 -0.18 -19.19 -10.45
N LYS A 230 -0.64 -18.92 -11.69
CA LYS A 230 0.20 -18.87 -12.89
C LYS A 230 0.83 -17.51 -13.17
N PHE A 231 0.36 -16.45 -12.52
CA PHE A 231 0.89 -15.10 -12.69
C PHE A 231 1.18 -14.48 -11.33
N LEU A 232 2.31 -13.80 -11.24
CA LEU A 232 2.71 -13.00 -10.10
C LEU A 232 2.75 -11.52 -10.53
N TYR A 233 1.88 -10.73 -9.93
CA TYR A 233 1.83 -9.28 -10.04
C TYR A 233 2.68 -8.67 -8.94
N PHE A 234 3.35 -7.55 -9.21
CA PHE A 234 4.17 -6.85 -8.23
C PHE A 234 4.43 -5.40 -8.62
N ALA A 235 4.83 -4.59 -7.65
CA ALA A 235 5.26 -3.21 -7.87
C ALA A 235 6.79 -3.14 -8.02
N SER A 236 7.27 -2.28 -8.91
CA SER A 236 8.71 -2.09 -9.16
C SER A 236 9.02 -0.70 -9.70
N ASP A 237 10.18 -0.16 -9.34
CA ASP A 237 10.79 1.05 -9.92
C ASP A 237 11.90 0.70 -10.93
N MET A 238 11.86 -0.52 -11.49
CA MET A 238 12.88 -0.99 -12.43
C MET A 238 12.93 -0.17 -13.72
N PRO A 239 14.08 -0.15 -14.42
CA PRO A 239 14.23 0.62 -15.66
C PRO A 239 13.13 0.31 -16.68
N GLY A 240 12.52 1.36 -17.22
CA GLY A 240 11.37 1.26 -18.13
C GLY A 240 10.00 1.44 -17.47
N SER A 241 9.95 1.71 -16.16
CA SER A 241 8.73 2.18 -15.48
C SER A 241 8.32 3.58 -15.98
N TYR A 242 7.02 3.85 -16.01
CA TYR A 242 6.45 5.16 -16.36
C TYR A 242 6.57 6.17 -15.22
N GLY A 243 6.37 5.71 -13.99
CA GLY A 243 6.33 6.56 -12.80
C GLY A 243 7.43 6.27 -11.79
N GLN A 244 7.14 6.63 -10.55
CA GLN A 244 7.98 6.33 -9.39
C GLN A 244 7.96 4.83 -9.03
N SER A 245 6.86 4.14 -9.31
CA SER A 245 6.77 2.68 -9.33
C SER A 245 5.58 2.25 -10.18
N ASP A 246 5.71 1.13 -10.85
CA ASP A 246 4.70 0.58 -11.75
C ASP A 246 4.28 -0.83 -11.32
N ILE A 247 3.07 -1.25 -11.70
CA ILE A 247 2.65 -2.65 -11.64
C ILE A 247 3.19 -3.43 -12.84
N TYR A 248 3.86 -4.51 -12.51
CA TYR A 248 4.36 -5.52 -13.43
C TYR A 248 3.67 -6.87 -13.19
N VAL A 249 3.72 -7.73 -14.20
CA VAL A 249 3.28 -9.13 -14.13
C VAL A 249 4.37 -10.05 -14.66
N VAL A 250 4.50 -11.24 -14.09
CA VAL A 250 5.38 -12.29 -14.60
C VAL A 250 4.69 -13.65 -14.54
N ALA A 251 4.89 -14.47 -15.57
CA ALA A 251 4.42 -15.85 -15.58
C ALA A 251 5.21 -16.72 -14.59
N ILE A 252 4.53 -17.62 -13.91
CA ILE A 252 5.10 -18.72 -13.13
C ILE A 252 4.89 -20.00 -13.95
N HIS A 253 5.98 -20.65 -14.33
CA HIS A 253 5.95 -21.88 -15.11
C HIS A 253 5.78 -23.10 -14.20
N ASP A 254 5.31 -24.22 -14.76
CA ASP A 254 5.03 -25.45 -14.01
C ASP A 254 6.28 -26.05 -13.33
N ASP A 255 7.47 -25.75 -13.84
CA ASP A 255 8.76 -26.14 -13.25
C ASP A 255 9.22 -25.20 -12.10
N GLY A 256 8.43 -24.17 -11.79
CA GLY A 256 8.70 -23.17 -10.76
C GLY A 256 9.65 -22.06 -11.18
N SER A 257 10.03 -22.00 -12.46
CA SER A 257 10.74 -20.88 -13.07
C SER A 257 9.78 -19.71 -13.38
N TYR A 258 10.35 -18.55 -13.73
CA TYR A 258 9.62 -17.32 -13.99
C TYR A 258 9.92 -16.83 -15.40
N GLY A 259 8.92 -16.26 -16.05
CA GLY A 259 9.09 -15.54 -17.31
C GLY A 259 9.82 -14.20 -17.14
N THR A 260 9.76 -13.37 -18.17
CA THR A 260 10.23 -11.98 -18.11
C THR A 260 9.13 -11.10 -17.51
N PRO A 261 9.44 -10.20 -16.57
CA PRO A 261 8.47 -9.20 -16.11
C PRO A 261 7.97 -8.29 -17.24
N GLU A 262 6.66 -8.11 -17.31
CA GLU A 262 5.97 -7.25 -18.26
C GLU A 262 5.29 -6.10 -17.53
N ASN A 263 5.49 -4.87 -17.99
CA ASN A 263 4.83 -3.68 -17.44
C ASN A 263 3.37 -3.67 -17.89
N LEU A 264 2.42 -3.40 -16.99
CA LEU A 264 0.99 -3.42 -17.32
C LEU A 264 0.50 -2.21 -18.15
N GLY A 265 1.41 -1.32 -18.55
CA GLY A 265 1.13 -0.23 -19.48
C GLY A 265 0.50 0.99 -18.83
N SER A 266 0.46 2.07 -19.59
CA SER A 266 0.07 3.42 -19.14
C SER A 266 -1.41 3.60 -18.79
N LEU A 267 -2.22 2.55 -18.93
CA LEU A 267 -3.59 2.58 -18.44
C LEU A 267 -3.61 2.37 -16.92
N ILE A 268 -2.83 1.41 -16.44
CA ILE A 268 -2.72 1.08 -15.02
C ILE A 268 -1.64 1.95 -14.39
N ASN A 269 -0.50 2.07 -15.05
CA ASN A 269 0.65 2.81 -14.55
C ASN A 269 0.59 4.28 -14.97
N SER A 270 1.02 5.16 -14.07
CA SER A 270 0.96 6.61 -14.18
C SER A 270 2.34 7.20 -13.87
N PRO A 271 2.54 8.54 -13.92
CA PRO A 271 3.77 9.15 -13.43
C PRO A 271 3.96 9.03 -11.90
N GLY A 272 2.94 8.60 -11.15
CA GLY A 272 2.97 8.41 -9.70
C GLY A 272 3.54 7.07 -9.28
N ARG A 273 3.08 6.59 -8.12
CA ARG A 273 3.42 5.29 -7.54
C ARG A 273 2.21 4.38 -7.65
N GLU A 274 2.27 3.39 -8.51
CA GLU A 274 1.37 2.25 -8.45
C GLU A 274 1.97 1.14 -7.59
N THR A 275 1.18 0.65 -6.65
CA THR A 275 1.64 -0.25 -5.59
C THR A 275 0.51 -1.18 -5.09
N PHE A 276 0.85 -2.14 -4.22
CA PHE A 276 -0.07 -3.08 -3.57
C PHE A 276 -1.11 -3.70 -4.52
N PRO A 277 -0.69 -4.37 -5.61
CA PRO A 277 -1.63 -5.09 -6.46
C PRO A 277 -2.32 -6.20 -5.65
N PHE A 278 -3.55 -6.53 -6.05
CA PHE A 278 -4.29 -7.68 -5.56
C PHE A 278 -5.17 -8.22 -6.67
N VAL A 279 -5.20 -9.55 -6.84
CA VAL A 279 -6.10 -10.20 -7.80
C VAL A 279 -7.10 -11.05 -7.03
N SER A 280 -8.38 -10.73 -7.17
CA SER A 280 -9.48 -11.45 -6.53
C SER A 280 -9.72 -12.84 -7.13
N ASP A 281 -10.50 -13.64 -6.41
CA ASP A 281 -11.03 -14.94 -6.84
C ASP A 281 -11.73 -14.92 -8.21
N LYS A 282 -12.27 -13.78 -8.66
CA LYS A 282 -12.86 -13.63 -10.01
C LYS A 282 -11.91 -13.02 -11.05
N GLY A 283 -10.64 -12.84 -10.72
CA GLY A 283 -9.61 -12.30 -11.61
C GLY A 283 -9.64 -10.78 -11.78
N THR A 284 -10.40 -10.05 -10.96
CA THR A 284 -10.38 -8.58 -10.97
C THR A 284 -9.13 -8.09 -10.26
N LEU A 285 -8.37 -7.22 -10.93
CA LEU A 285 -7.17 -6.57 -10.42
C LEU A 285 -7.55 -5.32 -9.63
N PHE A 286 -6.98 -5.17 -8.45
CA PHE A 286 -6.99 -3.99 -7.61
C PHE A 286 -5.55 -3.52 -7.42
N PHE A 287 -5.35 -2.23 -7.22
CA PHE A 287 -4.05 -1.65 -6.89
C PHE A 287 -4.25 -0.33 -6.16
N THR A 288 -3.19 0.18 -5.58
CA THR A 288 -3.17 1.49 -4.92
C THR A 288 -2.34 2.46 -5.74
N SER A 289 -2.77 3.72 -5.85
CA SER A 289 -2.02 4.76 -6.56
C SER A 289 -2.16 6.15 -5.93
N ASP A 290 -1.12 6.97 -6.06
CA ASP A 290 -1.14 8.43 -5.84
C ASP A 290 -1.01 9.26 -7.13
N GLY A 291 -0.97 8.61 -8.30
CA GLY A 291 -0.86 9.26 -9.60
C GLY A 291 -2.17 9.33 -10.39
N HIS A 292 -3.16 8.51 -10.02
CA HIS A 292 -4.53 8.59 -10.54
C HIS A 292 -5.37 9.62 -9.78
N LEU A 293 -6.42 10.13 -10.41
CA LEU A 293 -7.34 11.06 -9.73
C LEU A 293 -8.09 10.35 -8.60
N GLY A 294 -7.93 10.84 -7.37
CA GLY A 294 -8.46 10.21 -6.16
C GLY A 294 -8.92 11.21 -5.09
N PHE A 295 -9.13 10.69 -3.88
CA PHE A 295 -9.65 11.41 -2.73
C PHE A 295 -8.54 11.89 -1.78
N GLY A 296 -7.42 11.17 -1.71
CA GLY A 296 -6.41 11.32 -0.67
C GLY A 296 -4.98 11.26 -1.19
N GLY A 297 -4.06 10.76 -0.36
CA GLY A 297 -2.66 10.57 -0.75
C GLY A 297 -2.54 9.32 -1.63
N LEU A 298 -2.74 8.16 -1.03
CA LEU A 298 -2.96 6.90 -1.73
C LEU A 298 -4.44 6.55 -1.80
N ASP A 299 -4.90 6.14 -2.98
CA ASP A 299 -6.26 5.67 -3.22
C ASP A 299 -6.26 4.24 -3.80
N ILE A 300 -7.30 3.47 -3.48
CA ILE A 300 -7.52 2.12 -4.04
C ILE A 300 -8.30 2.24 -5.35
N PHE A 301 -7.78 1.58 -6.38
CA PHE A 301 -8.36 1.47 -7.71
C PHE A 301 -8.61 0.01 -8.07
N MET A 302 -9.54 -0.19 -9.00
CA MET A 302 -9.86 -1.49 -9.58
C MET A 302 -9.83 -1.41 -11.11
N VAL A 303 -9.44 -2.52 -11.74
CA VAL A 303 -9.43 -2.66 -13.19
C VAL A 303 -10.48 -3.69 -13.58
N LEU A 304 -11.43 -3.28 -14.42
CA LEU A 304 -12.42 -4.17 -15.00
C LEU A 304 -12.10 -4.41 -16.48
N PRO A 305 -12.27 -5.65 -16.98
CA PRO A 305 -12.29 -5.89 -18.41
C PRO A 305 -13.56 -5.27 -19.02
N GLU A 306 -13.38 -4.36 -19.96
CA GLU A 306 -14.38 -3.81 -20.89
C GLU A 306 -14.28 -4.57 -22.23
N GLY A 307 -15.07 -5.64 -22.36
CA GLY A 307 -15.07 -6.44 -23.59
C GLY A 307 -13.76 -7.19 -23.84
N GLN A 308 -13.44 -7.45 -25.12
CA GLN A 308 -12.27 -8.26 -25.49
C GLN A 308 -10.93 -7.50 -25.44
N ARG A 309 -10.93 -6.16 -25.34
CA ARG A 309 -9.69 -5.35 -25.46
C ARG A 309 -9.61 -4.05 -24.66
N ASP A 310 -10.69 -3.57 -24.08
CA ASP A 310 -10.64 -2.32 -23.32
C ASP A 310 -10.56 -2.66 -21.83
N TRP A 311 -9.68 -1.99 -21.11
CA TRP A 311 -9.61 -2.08 -19.66
C TRP A 311 -9.87 -0.67 -19.15
N ALA A 312 -10.59 -0.54 -18.04
CA ALA A 312 -10.82 0.76 -17.42
C ALA A 312 -10.45 0.70 -15.94
N VAL A 313 -9.79 1.76 -15.48
CA VAL A 313 -9.39 1.97 -14.09
C VAL A 313 -10.48 2.78 -13.38
N TYR A 314 -10.96 2.26 -12.26
CA TYR A 314 -12.01 2.86 -11.46
C TYR A 314 -11.50 3.10 -10.05
N ASN A 315 -11.62 4.34 -9.56
CA ASN A 315 -11.42 4.63 -8.13
C ASN A 315 -12.55 3.95 -7.33
N MET A 316 -12.21 3.28 -6.23
CA MET A 316 -13.18 2.54 -5.42
C MET A 316 -14.18 3.43 -4.67
N GLY A 317 -13.87 4.72 -4.54
CA GLY A 317 -14.71 5.73 -3.90
C GLY A 317 -14.91 5.51 -2.41
N ALA A 318 -15.68 6.41 -1.78
CA ALA A 318 -16.05 6.27 -0.39
C ALA A 318 -17.02 5.09 -0.16
N PRO A 319 -16.95 4.39 0.99
CA PRO A 319 -16.07 4.63 2.14
C PRO A 319 -14.74 3.85 2.09
N ILE A 320 -14.41 3.21 0.97
CA ILE A 320 -13.13 2.50 0.81
C ILE A 320 -11.99 3.52 0.76
N ASN A 321 -12.11 4.52 -0.11
CA ASN A 321 -11.21 5.67 -0.15
C ASN A 321 -11.74 6.83 0.70
N SER A 322 -10.80 7.62 1.20
CA SER A 322 -10.95 8.72 2.14
C SER A 322 -9.95 9.82 1.78
N PRO A 323 -9.98 11.00 2.44
CA PRO A 323 -8.98 12.05 2.23
C PRO A 323 -7.56 11.74 2.71
N LYS A 324 -7.27 10.48 3.02
CA LYS A 324 -6.05 9.98 3.71
C LYS A 324 -5.40 8.91 2.82
N ASP A 325 -4.44 8.15 3.34
CA ASP A 325 -3.88 7.03 2.59
C ASP A 325 -4.76 5.79 2.80
N ASP A 326 -5.24 5.22 1.70
CA ASP A 326 -6.05 4.00 1.65
C ASP A 326 -5.38 3.00 0.71
N PHE A 327 -5.02 1.83 1.24
CA PHE A 327 -4.11 0.93 0.54
C PHE A 327 -4.24 -0.54 0.97
N THR A 328 -3.54 -1.45 0.28
CA THR A 328 -3.51 -2.89 0.58
C THR A 328 -4.87 -3.60 0.59
N PHE A 329 -5.70 -3.29 -0.41
CA PHE A 329 -7.03 -3.86 -0.55
C PHE A 329 -6.99 -5.35 -0.93
N ILE A 330 -7.75 -6.18 -0.22
CA ILE A 330 -8.04 -7.57 -0.56
C ILE A 330 -9.53 -7.85 -0.44
N ILE A 331 -10.08 -8.73 -1.29
CA ILE A 331 -11.49 -9.13 -1.25
C ILE A 331 -11.66 -10.60 -1.66
N SER A 332 -12.61 -11.28 -1.03
CA SER A 332 -13.27 -12.44 -1.64
C SER A 332 -14.55 -11.96 -2.30
N GLU A 333 -14.59 -11.91 -3.63
CA GLU A 333 -15.80 -11.54 -4.38
C GLU A 333 -16.86 -12.64 -4.36
N GLU A 334 -16.51 -13.86 -3.96
CA GLU A 334 -17.49 -14.90 -3.60
C GLU A 334 -18.27 -14.53 -2.33
N ASN A 335 -17.58 -14.02 -1.32
CA ASN A 335 -18.17 -13.71 -0.01
C ASN A 335 -18.54 -12.23 0.15
N ASN A 336 -18.17 -11.37 -0.80
CA ASN A 336 -18.32 -9.92 -0.75
C ASN A 336 -17.71 -9.32 0.53
N MET A 337 -16.60 -9.87 1.01
CA MET A 337 -15.94 -9.43 2.24
C MET A 337 -14.44 -9.32 2.02
N GLY A 338 -13.83 -8.34 2.67
CA GLY A 338 -12.43 -8.06 2.47
C GLY A 338 -11.84 -7.15 3.54
N TYR A 339 -10.62 -6.71 3.28
CA TYR A 339 -9.85 -5.86 4.16
C TYR A 339 -9.05 -4.84 3.35
N PHE A 340 -8.72 -3.71 3.94
CA PHE A 340 -7.72 -2.77 3.45
C PHE A 340 -7.09 -2.06 4.66
N ALA A 341 -6.04 -1.29 4.44
CA ALA A 341 -5.40 -0.49 5.47
C ALA A 341 -5.56 1.00 5.20
N SER A 342 -5.60 1.80 6.27
CA SER A 342 -5.70 3.25 6.15
C SER A 342 -5.16 3.96 7.39
N ASN A 343 -4.62 5.17 7.19
CA ASN A 343 -4.27 6.11 8.25
C ASN A 343 -5.38 7.15 8.51
N ARG A 344 -6.63 6.81 8.17
CA ARG A 344 -7.82 7.62 8.46
C ARG A 344 -8.01 7.91 9.94
N ASP A 345 -8.59 9.08 10.22
CA ASP A 345 -8.88 9.51 11.58
C ASP A 345 -9.84 8.54 12.29
N GLY A 346 -9.63 8.35 13.61
CA GLY A 346 -10.39 7.37 14.41
C GLY A 346 -9.81 5.95 14.44
N GLY A 347 -8.69 5.74 13.74
CA GLY A 347 -7.84 4.57 13.87
C GLY A 347 -7.19 4.43 15.26
N LYS A 348 -6.55 3.28 15.50
CA LYS A 348 -5.84 2.93 16.74
C LYS A 348 -4.33 3.16 16.65
N GLY A 349 -3.73 2.99 15.47
CA GLY A 349 -2.30 3.05 15.21
C GLY A 349 -1.92 4.12 14.18
N GLY A 350 -0.78 3.91 13.50
CA GLY A 350 -0.39 4.73 12.35
C GLY A 350 -1.24 4.36 11.14
N ASP A 351 -1.01 3.18 10.59
CA ASP A 351 -1.91 2.52 9.65
C ASP A 351 -2.72 1.44 10.37
N ASP A 352 -4.01 1.36 10.07
CA ASP A 352 -4.92 0.38 10.67
C ASP A 352 -5.59 -0.47 9.61
N ILE A 353 -5.81 -1.74 9.91
CA ILE A 353 -6.59 -2.65 9.06
C ILE A 353 -8.07 -2.45 9.35
N TYR A 354 -8.84 -2.23 8.28
CA TYR A 354 -10.30 -2.15 8.29
C TYR A 354 -10.86 -3.37 7.55
N GLY A 355 -11.86 -4.01 8.14
CA GLY A 355 -12.68 -5.00 7.45
C GLY A 355 -13.85 -4.33 6.75
N PHE A 356 -14.30 -4.91 5.65
CA PHE A 356 -15.50 -4.45 4.98
C PHE A 356 -16.41 -5.57 4.48
N LYS A 357 -17.70 -5.26 4.38
CA LYS A 357 -18.71 -6.04 3.67
C LYS A 357 -19.22 -5.23 2.50
N GLN A 358 -19.09 -5.77 1.30
CA GLN A 358 -19.70 -5.23 0.11
C GLN A 358 -21.18 -5.67 0.02
N LEU A 359 -22.06 -4.70 -0.20
CA LEU A 359 -23.51 -4.89 -0.27
C LEU A 359 -23.98 -5.23 -1.69
N VAL A 360 -23.37 -4.60 -2.70
CA VAL A 360 -23.67 -4.83 -4.13
C VAL A 360 -22.39 -5.22 -4.85
N PRO A 361 -22.33 -6.37 -5.56
CA PRO A 361 -21.12 -6.81 -6.27
C PRO A 361 -20.59 -5.77 -7.26
N LEU A 362 -19.26 -5.67 -7.38
CA LEU A 362 -18.59 -4.63 -8.20
C LEU A 362 -19.01 -4.65 -9.67
N ARG A 363 -19.20 -5.85 -10.25
CA ARG A 363 -19.59 -6.01 -11.66
C ARG A 363 -21.05 -5.58 -11.92
N GLU A 364 -21.92 -5.77 -10.94
CA GLU A 364 -23.32 -5.33 -11.04
C GLU A 364 -23.44 -3.83 -10.80
N TYR A 365 -22.63 -3.30 -9.87
CA TYR A 365 -22.46 -1.86 -9.69
C TYR A 365 -22.04 -1.18 -11.02
N ARG A 366 -21.08 -1.76 -11.75
CA ARG A 366 -20.75 -1.30 -13.11
C ARG A 366 -21.94 -1.32 -14.06
N ASN A 367 -22.72 -2.40 -14.11
CA ASN A 367 -23.86 -2.47 -15.03
C ASN A 367 -24.96 -1.46 -14.68
N SER A 368 -25.02 -1.00 -13.43
CA SER A 368 -25.89 0.10 -13.01
C SER A 368 -25.35 1.50 -13.37
N MET A 369 -24.05 1.64 -13.69
CA MET A 369 -23.42 2.94 -13.98
C MET A 369 -24.04 3.71 -15.15
N PRO A 370 -24.41 3.10 -16.31
CA PRO A 370 -25.09 3.83 -17.37
C PRO A 370 -26.44 4.39 -16.92
N GLU A 371 -27.19 3.64 -16.10
CA GLU A 371 -28.47 4.07 -15.56
C GLU A 371 -28.31 5.18 -14.52
N ILE A 372 -27.29 5.06 -13.67
CA ILE A 372 -26.87 6.06 -12.71
C ILE A 372 -26.43 7.34 -13.41
N LYS A 373 -25.55 7.26 -14.42
CA LYS A 373 -25.12 8.39 -15.26
C LYS A 373 -26.32 9.09 -15.90
N ARG A 374 -27.30 8.31 -16.39
CA ARG A 374 -28.56 8.82 -16.92
C ARG A 374 -29.42 9.50 -15.85
N LYS A 375 -29.51 8.94 -14.63
CA LYS A 375 -30.23 9.54 -13.49
C LYS A 375 -29.59 10.85 -13.04
N ILE A 376 -28.27 10.91 -12.95
CA ILE A 376 -27.51 12.13 -12.63
C ILE A 376 -27.68 13.17 -13.71
N LYS A 377 -27.51 12.80 -14.98
CA LYS A 377 -27.76 13.69 -16.12
C LYS A 377 -29.18 14.26 -16.08
N ARG A 378 -30.18 13.41 -15.85
CA ARG A 378 -31.59 13.84 -15.71
C ARG A 378 -31.81 14.73 -14.48
N HIS A 379 -31.14 14.46 -13.35
CA HIS A 379 -31.25 15.28 -12.14
C HIS A 379 -30.58 16.65 -12.29
N LEU A 380 -29.45 16.72 -13.01
CA LEU A 380 -28.76 17.95 -13.40
C LEU A 380 -29.55 18.74 -14.47
N GLU A 381 -30.25 18.05 -15.38
CA GLU A 381 -31.15 18.66 -16.37
C GLU A 381 -32.48 19.15 -15.76
N ILE A 382 -32.94 18.56 -14.65
CA ILE A 382 -34.14 19.01 -13.90
C ILE A 382 -33.81 20.19 -12.95
N LYS A 383 -32.54 20.38 -12.56
CA LYS A 383 -32.07 21.58 -11.84
C LYS A 383 -31.41 22.59 -12.79
N PRO A 384 -32.19 23.10 -13.77
CA PRO A 384 -32.41 24.54 -13.82
C PRO A 384 -33.85 24.85 -14.27
N ALA A 385 -34.79 24.87 -13.34
CA ALA A 385 -36.15 25.37 -13.58
C ALA A 385 -36.79 26.04 -12.34
N ALA A 386 -35.96 26.55 -11.41
CA ALA A 386 -36.44 27.32 -10.25
C ALA A 386 -35.94 28.79 -10.23
N GLU A 387 -35.34 29.26 -11.32
CA GLU A 387 -34.98 30.70 -11.50
C GLU A 387 -35.74 31.35 -12.66
N ALA A 388 -36.79 30.69 -13.18
CA ALA A 388 -37.75 31.33 -14.06
C ALA A 388 -39.11 31.31 -13.35
N ILE A 389 -39.63 32.51 -13.09
CA ILE A 389 -40.96 32.88 -12.54
C ILE A 389 -40.85 33.50 -11.14
N THR A 390 -40.57 34.80 -11.13
CA THR A 390 -41.47 35.79 -10.51
C THR A 390 -41.29 37.13 -11.23
N THR A 391 -42.18 37.37 -12.18
CA THR A 391 -42.50 38.68 -12.77
C THR A 391 -43.38 39.45 -11.78
N PHE A 392 -43.06 40.72 -11.50
CA PHE A 392 -43.95 41.90 -11.64
C PHE A 392 -43.16 43.18 -11.40
#